data_AF-A0A660ZE02-F1
#
_entry.id   AF-A0A660ZE02-F1
#
_cell.length_a   1.000
_cell.length_b   1.000
_cell.length_c   1.000
_cell.angle_alpha   90.00
_cell.angle_beta   90.00
_cell.angle_gamma   90.00
#
_symmetry.space_group_name_H-M   'P 1'
#
loop_
_entity.id
_entity.type
_entity.pdbx_description
1 polymer ?
#
loop_
_entity_poly.entity_id
_entity_poly.type
_entity_poly.pdbx_seq_one_letter_code
_entity_poly.pdbx_strand_id
1 'polypeptide(L)' 'LTQNEIANLAFDAVGKSPKISHIPDWMRKIILKIAKLFMNSKKFGPIEFFLNVMAVDMVAPEHGKHTLKDYFNGLGKR' A
#
# COMPACT_ATOMS: atom_id res chain seq x y z
N LEU A 1 6.23 -7.23 7.70
CA LEU A 1 6.14 -7.22 6.22
C LEU A 1 6.19 -5.79 5.67
N THR A 2 7.08 -5.55 4.72
CA THR A 2 7.16 -4.32 3.90
C THR A 2 6.05 -4.29 2.85
N GLN A 3 5.78 -3.13 2.25
CA GLN A 3 4.81 -2.99 1.16
C GLN A 3 5.14 -3.90 -0.05
N ASN A 4 6.43 -4.08 -0.36
CA ASN A 4 6.87 -4.98 -1.44
C ASN A 4 6.59 -6.44 -1.10
N GLU A 5 6.84 -6.87 0.13
CA GLU A 5 6.56 -8.26 0.56
C GLU A 5 5.06 -8.56 0.51
N ILE A 6 4.22 -7.62 0.93
CA ILE A 6 2.76 -7.75 0.83
C ILE A 6 2.32 -7.88 -0.63
N ALA A 7 2.86 -7.07 -1.54
CA ALA A 7 2.55 -7.15 -2.96
C ALA A 7 2.97 -8.50 -3.56
N ASN A 8 4.16 -9.00 -3.23
CA ASN A 8 4.63 -10.31 -3.69
C ASN A 8 3.71 -11.44 -3.20
N LEU A 9 3.32 -11.44 -1.92
CA LEU A 9 2.38 -12.43 -1.38
C LEU A 9 1.03 -12.43 -2.13
N ALA A 10 0.55 -11.26 -2.55
CA ALA A 10 -0.68 -11.15 -3.32
C ALA A 10 -0.53 -11.71 -4.75
N PHE A 11 0.60 -11.44 -5.42
CA PHE A 11 0.90 -12.00 -6.74
C PHE A 11 1.06 -13.53 -6.71
N ASP A 12 1.75 -14.04 -5.69
CA ASP A 12 1.95 -15.47 -5.47
C ASP A 12 0.62 -16.20 -5.28
N ALA A 13 -0.32 -15.61 -4.51
CA ALA A 13 -1.63 -16.20 -4.26
C ALA A 13 -2.48 -16.40 -5.52
N VAL A 14 -2.23 -15.61 -6.57
CA VAL A 14 -2.92 -15.73 -7.87
C VAL A 14 -2.04 -16.37 -8.96
N GLY A 15 -0.87 -16.91 -8.60
CA GLY A 15 0.04 -17.60 -9.52
C GLY A 15 0.60 -16.73 -10.65
N LYS A 16 0.71 -15.41 -10.44
CA LYS A 16 1.21 -14.46 -11.45
C LYS A 16 2.60 -13.96 -11.06
N SER A 17 3.48 -13.79 -12.05
CA SER A 17 4.76 -13.15 -11.83
C SER A 17 4.56 -11.70 -11.32
N PRO A 18 5.24 -11.30 -10.22
CA PRO A 18 5.12 -9.95 -9.68
C PRO A 18 5.45 -8.88 -10.72
N LYS A 19 4.55 -7.92 -10.88
CA LYS A 19 4.75 -6.71 -11.69
C LYS A 19 4.59 -5.49 -10.80
N ILE A 20 5.66 -5.17 -10.07
CA ILE A 20 5.68 -4.08 -9.08
C ILE A 20 6.40 -2.89 -9.70
N SER A 21 5.74 -1.73 -9.73
CA SER A 21 6.32 -0.47 -10.19
C SER A 21 6.53 0.46 -9.00
N HIS A 22 7.71 1.08 -8.92
CA HIS A 22 8.02 2.06 -7.87
C HIS A 22 7.78 3.48 -8.34
N ILE A 23 7.10 4.25 -7.51
CA ILE A 23 6.81 5.65 -7.75
C ILE A 23 7.81 6.49 -6.96
N PRO A 24 8.52 7.45 -7.59
CA PRO A 24 9.39 8.36 -6.87
C PRO A 24 8.62 9.26 -5.89
N ASP A 25 9.22 9.56 -4.73
CA ASP A 25 8.60 10.38 -3.67
C ASP A 25 8.24 11.81 -4.14
N TRP A 26 8.97 12.38 -5.10
CA TRP A 26 8.64 13.70 -5.64
C TRP A 26 7.25 13.73 -6.27
N MET A 27 6.78 12.62 -6.84
CA MET A 27 5.44 12.53 -7.44
C MET A 27 4.35 12.61 -6.38
N ARG A 28 4.56 11.96 -5.22
CA ARG A 28 3.68 12.07 -4.05
C ARG A 28 3.57 13.51 -3.58
N LYS A 29 4.69 14.24 -3.48
CA LYS A 29 4.71 15.65 -3.07
C LYS A 29 3.94 16.55 -4.04
N ILE A 30 4.01 16.28 -5.35
CA ILE A 30 3.21 17.00 -6.35
C ILE A 30 1.72 16.74 -6.15
N ILE A 31 1.32 15.47 -5.98
CA ILE A 31 -0.08 15.09 -5.75
C ILE A 31 -0.62 15.77 -4.49
N LEU A 32 0.14 15.81 -3.39
CA LEU A 32 -0.26 16.50 -2.17
C LEU A 32 -0.47 18.00 -2.38
N LYS A 33 0.44 18.68 -3.10
CA LYS A 33 0.30 20.10 -3.42
C LYS A 33 -0.94 20.38 -4.26
N ILE A 34 -1.18 19.58 -5.29
CA ILE A 34 -2.36 19.69 -6.16
C ILE A 34 -3.62 19.44 -5.33
N ALA A 35 -3.68 18.35 -4.57
CA ALA A 35 -4.84 18.00 -3.76
C ALA A 35 -5.17 19.12 -2.73
N LYS A 36 -4.15 19.73 -2.13
CA LYS A 36 -4.33 20.86 -1.19
C LYS A 36 -4.93 22.11 -1.86
N LEU A 37 -4.62 22.35 -3.14
CA LEU A 37 -5.13 23.49 -3.89
C LEU A 37 -6.56 23.28 -4.40
N PHE A 38 -6.94 22.06 -4.77
CA PHE A 38 -8.22 21.78 -5.43
C PHE A 38 -9.28 21.15 -4.52
N MET A 39 -8.90 20.57 -3.37
CA MET A 39 -9.84 19.83 -2.51
C MET A 39 -10.18 20.57 -1.22
N ASN A 40 -11.44 20.46 -0.79
CA ASN A 40 -11.85 20.87 0.55
C ASN A 40 -11.22 19.94 1.60
N SER A 41 -10.86 20.49 2.77
CA SER A 41 -10.29 19.82 3.95
C SER A 41 -10.92 18.47 4.29
N LYS A 42 -12.24 18.30 4.13
CA LYS A 42 -12.92 17.01 4.40
C LYS A 42 -12.42 15.86 3.51
N LYS A 43 -12.06 16.14 2.25
CA LYS A 43 -11.54 15.14 1.30
C LYS A 43 -10.02 15.05 1.34
N PHE A 44 -9.35 16.18 1.61
CA PHE A 44 -7.90 16.25 1.64
C PHE A 44 -7.29 15.44 2.78
N GLY A 45 -7.90 15.45 3.97
CA GLY A 45 -7.36 14.78 5.17
C GLY A 45 -7.00 13.30 4.96
N PRO A 46 -7.95 12.44 4.52
CA PRO A 46 -7.65 11.03 4.24
C PRO A 46 -6.56 10.84 3.18
N ILE A 47 -6.57 11.63 2.10
CA ILE A 47 -5.57 11.54 1.03
C ILE A 47 -4.18 11.87 1.57
N GLU A 48 -4.08 12.95 2.34
CA GLU A 48 -2.83 13.36 2.98
C GLU A 48 -2.29 12.27 3.91
N PHE A 49 -3.15 11.69 4.74
CA PHE A 49 -2.79 10.59 5.63
C PHE A 49 -2.22 9.40 4.85
N PHE A 50 -2.95 8.87 3.86
CA PHE A 50 -2.51 7.69 3.12
C PHE A 50 -1.22 7.94 2.36
N LEU A 51 -1.08 9.09 1.70
CA LEU A 51 0.13 9.45 0.97
C LEU A 51 1.33 9.55 1.94
N ASN A 52 1.17 10.19 3.10
CA ASN A 52 2.25 10.27 4.09
C ASN A 52 2.64 8.90 4.64
N VAL A 53 1.67 8.07 5.00
CA VAL A 53 1.91 6.71 5.51
C VAL A 53 2.62 5.83 4.49
N MET A 54 2.33 5.97 3.19
CA MET A 54 3.05 5.23 2.14
C MET A 54 4.55 5.53 2.09
N ALA A 55 4.99 6.70 2.57
CA ALA A 55 6.39 7.08 2.62
C ALA A 55 7.12 6.67 3.90
N VAL A 56 6.39 6.09 4.87
CA VAL A 56 6.95 5.64 6.15
C VAL A 56 7.17 4.13 6.10
N ASP A 57 8.28 3.67 6.67
CA ASP A 57 8.51 2.24 6.87
C ASP A 57 7.60 1.74 8.00
N MET A 58 6.62 0.91 7.63
CA MET A 58 5.61 0.37 8.55
C MET A 58 5.94 -1.04 9.02
N VAL A 59 7.22 -1.40 9.06
CA VAL A 59 7.65 -2.71 9.56
C VAL A 59 7.58 -2.75 11.08
N ALA A 60 6.83 -3.73 11.60
CA ALA A 60 6.74 -4.07 13.00
C ALA A 60 7.02 -5.58 13.18
N PRO A 61 7.37 -6.03 14.40
CA PRO A 61 7.49 -7.46 14.70
C PRO A 61 6.19 -8.21 14.40
N GLU A 62 6.33 -9.43 13.88
CA GLU A 62 5.18 -10.26 13.52
C GLU A 62 4.55 -10.91 14.75
N HIS A 63 3.22 -10.84 14.85
CA HIS A 63 2.46 -11.39 15.97
C HIS A 63 1.14 -12.01 15.50
N GLY A 64 0.66 -13.00 16.24
CA GLY A 64 -0.61 -13.67 15.99
C GLY A 64 -0.50 -14.95 15.15
N LYS A 65 -1.66 -15.49 14.74
CA LYS A 65 -1.78 -16.75 13.98
C LYS A 65 -2.37 -16.56 12.57
N HIS A 66 -2.91 -15.38 12.29
CA HIS A 66 -3.51 -15.06 11.00
C HIS A 66 -2.48 -14.35 10.13
N THR A 67 -2.19 -14.91 8.95
CA THR A 67 -1.20 -14.35 8.03
C THR A 67 -1.87 -13.76 6.80
N LEU A 68 -1.26 -12.72 6.21
CA LEU A 68 -1.70 -12.17 4.92
C LEU A 68 -1.60 -13.20 3.80
N LYS A 69 -0.63 -14.11 3.87
CA LYS A 69 -0.47 -15.22 2.92
C LYS A 69 -1.70 -16.13 2.92
N ASP A 70 -2.14 -16.58 4.10
CA ASP A 70 -3.31 -17.45 4.22
C ASP A 70 -4.58 -16.74 3.75
N TYR A 71 -4.71 -15.45 4.08
CA TYR A 71 -5.82 -14.61 3.62
C TYR A 71 -5.85 -14.51 2.08
N PHE A 72 -4.74 -14.15 1.43
CA PHE A 72 -4.67 -14.03 -0.02
C PHE A 72 -4.89 -15.37 -0.73
N ASN A 73 -4.33 -16.47 -0.20
CA ASN A 73 -4.59 -17.81 -0.72
C ASN A 73 -6.08 -18.19 -0.63
N GLY A 74 -6.78 -17.74 0.41
CA GLY A 74 -8.23 -17.91 0.54
C GLY A 74 -9.02 -17.13 -0.51
N LEU A 75 -8.53 -15.94 -0.93
CA LEU A 75 -9.15 -15.14 -1.98
C LEU A 75 -8.91 -15.70 -3.39
N GLY A 76 -7.72 -16.21 -3.67
CA GLY A 76 -7.34 -16.76 -4.99
C GLY A 76 -7.97 -18.12 -5.34
N LYS A 77 -8.57 -18.81 -4.36
CA LYS A 77 -9.26 -20.10 -4.53
C LYS A 77 -10.74 -19.98 -4.93
N ARG A 78 -11.22 -18.78 -5.26
CA ARG A 78 -12.59 -18.52 -5.74
C ARG A 78 -12.67 -18.44 -7.25
#